data_AF-A0A653DMV9-F1
#
_entry.id   AF-A0A653DMV9-F1
#
_cell.length_a   1.000
_cell.length_b   1.000
_cell.length_c   1.000
_cell.angle_alpha   90.00
_cell.angle_beta   90.00
_cell.angle_gamma   90.00
#
_symmetry.space_group_name_H-M   'P 1'
#
loop_
_entity.id
_entity.type
_entity.pdbx_description
1 polymer ?
#
loop_
_entity_poly.entity_id
_entity_poly.type
_entity_poly.pdbx_seq_one_letter_code
_entity_poly.pdbx_strand_id
1 'polypeptide(L)'
;MTVSDGSTVTFDMYQPLDTSFPGDISIAICPGICNTSESVYVRTFVHWAQYHGYRCIVLNHVGALRNVPVTAARIFSYGDTKDYESMIRNIIARYPTTKIVCVGFSLGGNLITKYLGEKDKLKPNNIIGGISICQGYCALEGTKLLLQWQNFRRFYLYVMTENMKNIVLRHRKILLCDEICKKYNLSEHEIISAATLPELDEAYTRKVHGMNSISELYKWSSSVNYLENIELPIIFINAKDDPIVPEPLLEPVRRLSKEKKNTCYIETSHGGHLGYYEGGLLYPNPVTWLDRSLVALVGALMLHHDDKILKTRSSLEA
;
A
#
# COMPACT_ATOMS: atom_id res chain seq x y z
N MET A 1 -11.14 11.87 -8.71
CA MET A 1 -10.37 12.49 -9.81
C MET A 1 -10.27 11.50 -10.96
N THR A 2 -10.22 11.97 -12.20
CA THR A 2 -10.04 11.10 -13.38
C THR A 2 -8.58 11.10 -13.78
N VAL A 3 -7.99 9.91 -13.96
CA VAL A 3 -6.60 9.76 -14.39
C VAL A 3 -6.51 9.51 -15.90
N SER A 4 -5.30 9.49 -16.47
CA SER A 4 -5.07 9.50 -17.93
C SER A 4 -5.68 8.33 -18.70
N ASP A 5 -5.93 7.20 -18.05
CA ASP A 5 -6.58 6.03 -18.65
C ASP A 5 -8.12 6.06 -18.57
N GLY A 6 -8.70 7.16 -18.07
CA GLY A 6 -10.14 7.34 -17.87
C GLY A 6 -10.68 6.75 -16.56
N SER A 7 -9.84 6.11 -15.75
CA SER A 7 -10.25 5.57 -14.45
C SER A 7 -10.56 6.69 -13.47
N THR A 8 -11.61 6.48 -12.68
CA THR A 8 -11.94 7.34 -11.55
C THR A 8 -11.24 6.82 -10.32
N VAL A 9 -10.24 7.58 -9.85
CA VAL A 9 -9.53 7.32 -8.59
C VAL A 9 -10.17 8.18 -7.50
N THR A 10 -10.53 7.56 -6.40
CA THR A 10 -11.08 8.23 -5.21
C THR A 10 -10.15 8.08 -4.03
N PHE A 11 -10.22 9.03 -3.12
CA PHE A 11 -9.51 9.01 -1.85
C PHE A 11 -10.31 9.87 -0.87
N ASP A 12 -10.19 9.55 0.41
CA ASP A 12 -10.83 10.33 1.48
C ASP A 12 -9.78 11.13 2.25
N MET A 13 -10.13 12.36 2.60
CA MET A 13 -9.25 13.27 3.32
C MET A 13 -9.88 13.63 4.67
N TYR A 14 -9.10 13.43 5.73
CA TYR A 14 -9.50 13.66 7.10
C TYR A 14 -8.61 14.74 7.71
N GLN A 15 -9.23 15.79 8.27
CA GLN A 15 -8.51 16.89 8.89
C GLN A 15 -8.08 16.54 10.32
N PRO A 16 -7.00 17.13 10.85
CA PRO A 16 -6.63 16.95 12.24
C PRO A 16 -7.78 17.37 13.18
N LEU A 17 -7.97 16.62 14.26
CA LEU A 17 -8.94 16.94 15.31
C LEU A 17 -8.34 17.87 16.36
N ASP A 18 -7.04 17.75 16.60
CA ASP A 18 -6.28 18.65 17.46
C ASP A 18 -5.39 19.55 16.60
N THR A 19 -5.69 20.86 16.59
CA THR A 19 -4.93 21.87 15.83
C THR A 19 -3.82 22.52 16.66
N SER A 20 -3.58 22.08 17.89
CA SER A 20 -2.49 22.58 18.72
C SER A 20 -1.12 22.13 18.25
N PHE A 21 -1.06 21.05 17.45
CA PHE A 21 0.18 20.54 16.87
C PHE A 21 0.69 21.47 15.75
N PRO A 22 1.92 22.01 15.87
CA PRO A 22 2.48 22.88 14.85
C PRO A 22 2.92 22.06 13.63
N GLY A 23 2.44 22.42 12.44
CA GLY A 23 2.96 21.92 11.16
C GLY A 23 1.89 21.43 10.18
N ASP A 24 2.13 21.64 8.89
CA ASP A 24 1.27 21.14 7.82
C ASP A 24 1.75 19.76 7.35
N ILE A 25 1.32 18.70 8.04
CA ILE A 25 1.76 17.32 7.77
C ILE A 25 0.57 16.46 7.32
N SER A 26 0.81 15.73 6.25
CA SER A 26 -0.14 14.82 5.63
C SER A 26 0.39 13.39 5.64
N ILE A 27 -0.37 12.46 6.21
CA ILE A 27 -0.11 11.03 6.11
C ILE A 27 -0.86 10.52 4.89
N ALA A 28 -0.12 10.12 3.85
CA ALA A 28 -0.68 9.52 2.64
C ALA A 28 -0.74 8.00 2.81
N ILE A 29 -1.95 7.48 2.98
CA ILE A 29 -2.23 6.10 3.35
C ILE A 29 -2.63 5.30 2.10
N CYS A 30 -1.92 4.20 1.87
CA CYS A 30 -2.25 3.18 0.88
C CYS A 30 -2.73 1.91 1.60
N PRO A 31 -4.02 1.57 1.53
CA PRO A 31 -4.55 0.36 2.17
C PRO A 31 -4.08 -0.94 1.51
N GLY A 32 -4.34 -2.04 2.21
CA GLY A 32 -4.14 -3.41 1.73
C GLY A 32 -5.07 -3.82 0.58
N ILE A 33 -4.95 -5.08 0.18
CA ILE A 33 -5.68 -5.64 -0.97
C ILE A 33 -7.19 -5.54 -0.78
N CYS A 34 -7.89 -5.04 -1.80
CA CYS A 34 -9.35 -4.81 -1.78
C CYS A 34 -9.84 -3.83 -0.70
N ASN A 35 -8.95 -3.09 -0.03
CA ASN A 35 -9.32 -2.18 1.06
C ASN A 35 -9.46 -0.73 0.59
N THR A 36 -10.08 0.06 1.45
CA THR A 36 -10.48 1.45 1.26
C THR A 36 -10.39 2.18 2.61
N SER A 37 -10.70 3.46 2.62
CA SER A 37 -10.91 4.26 3.84
C SER A 37 -11.95 3.68 4.81
N GLU A 38 -12.89 2.86 4.33
CA GLU A 38 -13.93 2.23 5.16
C GLU A 38 -13.41 1.02 5.96
N SER A 39 -12.18 0.57 5.70
CA SER A 39 -11.59 -0.61 6.35
C SER A 39 -11.26 -0.34 7.82
N VAL A 40 -11.61 -1.27 8.71
CA VAL A 40 -11.57 -1.04 10.17
C VAL A 40 -10.19 -0.59 10.67
N TYR A 41 -9.11 -1.29 10.30
CA TYR A 41 -7.75 -0.92 10.71
C TYR A 41 -7.34 0.47 10.19
N VAL A 42 -7.77 0.84 8.97
CA VAL A 42 -7.51 2.16 8.41
C VAL A 42 -8.25 3.23 9.20
N ARG A 43 -9.51 2.99 9.55
CA ARG A 43 -10.32 3.93 10.35
C ARG A 43 -9.75 4.14 11.74
N THR A 44 -9.30 3.07 12.40
CA THR A 44 -8.63 3.16 13.70
C THR A 44 -7.37 4.00 13.60
N PHE A 45 -6.49 3.71 12.64
CA PHE A 45 -5.25 4.47 12.45
C PHE A 45 -5.52 5.94 12.11
N VAL A 46 -6.43 6.21 11.18
CA VAL A 46 -6.82 7.57 10.78
C VAL A 46 -7.33 8.36 11.99
N HIS A 47 -8.24 7.77 12.78
CA HIS A 47 -8.76 8.44 13.98
C HIS A 47 -7.63 8.76 14.98
N TRP A 48 -6.75 7.79 15.22
CA TRP A 48 -5.60 7.98 16.12
C TRP A 48 -4.65 9.07 15.61
N ALA A 49 -4.34 9.08 14.31
CA ALA A 49 -3.47 10.08 13.69
C ALA A 49 -4.10 11.49 13.68
N GLN A 50 -5.40 11.61 13.44
CA GLN A 50 -6.11 12.88 13.51
C GLN A 50 -6.05 13.49 14.92
N TYR A 51 -6.14 12.66 15.96
CA TYR A 51 -5.99 13.11 17.35
C TYR A 51 -4.58 13.64 17.67
N HIS A 52 -3.57 13.20 16.91
CA HIS A 52 -2.18 13.64 17.04
C HIS A 52 -1.82 14.74 16.02
N GLY A 53 -2.82 15.45 15.50
CA GLY A 53 -2.62 16.64 14.66
C GLY A 53 -2.24 16.36 13.20
N TYR A 54 -2.36 15.12 12.72
CA TYR A 54 -2.05 14.80 11.32
C TYR A 54 -3.28 14.89 10.42
N ARG A 55 -3.10 15.46 9.22
CA ARG A 55 -4.03 15.27 8.11
C ARG A 55 -3.84 13.87 7.54
N CYS A 56 -4.91 13.11 7.35
CA CYS A 56 -4.84 11.78 6.74
C CYS A 56 -5.48 11.79 5.37
N ILE A 57 -4.82 11.18 4.38
CA ILE A 57 -5.36 11.01 3.03
C ILE A 57 -5.29 9.53 2.71
N VAL A 58 -6.44 8.90 2.48
CA VAL A 58 -6.53 7.46 2.26
C VAL A 58 -6.94 7.17 0.83
N LEU A 59 -6.09 6.44 0.10
CA LEU A 59 -6.43 5.94 -1.22
C LEU A 59 -7.58 4.92 -1.14
N ASN A 60 -8.57 5.07 -2.01
CA ASN A 60 -9.56 4.04 -2.24
C ASN A 60 -9.20 3.28 -3.51
N HIS A 61 -8.85 2.00 -3.36
CA HIS A 61 -8.47 1.16 -4.50
C HIS A 61 -9.60 1.12 -5.55
N VAL A 62 -9.24 1.31 -6.83
CA VAL A 62 -10.20 1.38 -7.94
C VAL A 62 -11.07 0.13 -7.97
N GLY A 63 -12.39 0.32 -7.89
CA GLY A 63 -13.40 -0.74 -7.85
C GLY A 63 -13.71 -1.32 -6.46
N ALA A 64 -12.91 -1.03 -5.43
CA ALA A 64 -13.09 -1.60 -4.09
C ALA A 64 -14.31 -1.02 -3.36
N LEU A 65 -14.54 0.30 -3.44
CA LEU A 65 -15.74 0.93 -2.89
C LEU A 65 -17.00 0.38 -3.56
N ARG A 66 -17.99 -0.02 -2.75
CA ARG A 66 -19.22 -0.67 -3.25
C ARG A 66 -20.09 0.27 -4.08
N ASN A 67 -20.13 1.55 -3.70
CA ASN A 67 -21.03 2.55 -4.26
C ASN A 67 -20.37 3.43 -5.33
N VAL A 68 -19.09 3.18 -5.66
CA VAL A 68 -18.37 3.95 -6.69
C VAL A 68 -18.13 3.03 -7.88
N PRO A 69 -18.79 3.28 -9.03
CA PRO A 69 -18.57 2.47 -10.22
C PRO A 69 -17.16 2.70 -10.78
N VAL A 70 -16.57 1.65 -11.35
CA VAL A 70 -15.38 1.81 -12.19
C VAL A 70 -15.76 2.54 -13.48
N THR A 71 -14.84 3.34 -14.02
CA THR A 71 -15.07 4.11 -15.26
C THR A 71 -14.14 3.71 -16.41
N ALA A 72 -13.30 2.70 -16.19
CA ALA A 72 -12.38 2.15 -17.17
C ALA A 72 -12.31 0.63 -17.02
N ALA A 73 -11.56 -0.02 -17.91
CA ALA A 73 -11.47 -1.47 -18.06
C ALA A 73 -10.63 -2.20 -16.98
N ARG A 74 -10.26 -1.52 -15.88
CA ARG A 74 -9.38 -2.07 -14.84
C ARG A 74 -9.91 -1.83 -13.43
N ILE A 75 -9.43 -2.66 -12.51
CA ILE A 75 -9.41 -2.39 -11.08
C ILE A 75 -7.98 -2.09 -10.63
N PHE A 76 -7.76 -1.85 -9.33
CA PHE A 76 -6.41 -1.75 -8.76
C PHE A 76 -5.59 -3.03 -9.00
N SER A 77 -4.26 -2.94 -8.96
CA SER A 77 -3.38 -4.12 -9.00
C SER A 77 -2.28 -4.04 -7.95
N TYR A 78 -1.63 -5.18 -7.68
CA TYR A 78 -0.54 -5.26 -6.69
C TYR A 78 0.68 -4.38 -7.06
N GLY A 79 0.82 -4.04 -8.34
CA GLY A 79 1.99 -3.34 -8.87
C GLY A 79 1.75 -1.93 -9.41
N ASP A 80 0.51 -1.53 -9.68
CA ASP A 80 0.26 -0.24 -10.34
C ASP A 80 0.31 0.94 -9.34
N THR A 81 1.37 1.73 -9.41
CA THR A 81 1.60 2.88 -8.53
C THR A 81 0.94 4.16 -9.03
N LYS A 82 0.33 4.17 -10.23
CA LYS A 82 -0.23 5.38 -10.86
C LYS A 82 -1.39 6.00 -10.07
N ASP A 83 -2.24 5.17 -9.47
CA ASP A 83 -3.38 5.64 -8.67
C ASP A 83 -2.89 6.36 -7.41
N TYR A 84 -1.88 5.78 -6.74
CA TYR A 84 -1.24 6.38 -5.57
C TYR A 84 -0.50 7.67 -5.92
N GLU A 85 0.27 7.68 -7.01
CA GLU A 85 0.95 8.88 -7.50
C GLU A 85 -0.05 10.01 -7.80
N SER A 86 -1.17 9.69 -8.44
CA SER A 86 -2.21 10.67 -8.75
C SER A 86 -2.80 11.29 -7.48
N MET A 87 -2.99 10.48 -6.43
CA MET A 87 -3.43 10.96 -5.12
C MET A 87 -2.42 11.93 -4.53
N ILE A 88 -1.14 11.57 -4.50
CA ILE A 88 -0.07 12.43 -3.98
C ILE A 88 -0.04 13.77 -4.73
N ARG A 89 -0.06 13.75 -6.06
CA ARG A 89 -0.04 14.97 -6.88
C ARG A 89 -1.26 15.86 -6.62
N ASN A 90 -2.43 15.26 -6.45
CA ASN A 90 -3.65 16.01 -6.13
C ASN A 90 -3.55 16.71 -4.77
N ILE A 91 -3.01 16.03 -3.76
CA ILE A 91 -2.82 16.59 -2.42
C ILE A 91 -1.82 17.75 -2.44
N ILE A 92 -0.69 17.61 -3.14
CA ILE A 92 0.32 18.67 -3.23
C ILE A 92 -0.23 19.89 -3.97
N ALA A 93 -1.03 19.68 -5.03
CA ALA A 93 -1.69 20.79 -5.71
C ALA A 93 -2.64 21.57 -4.78
N ARG A 94 -3.27 20.89 -3.82
CA ARG A 94 -4.20 21.49 -2.85
C ARG A 94 -3.50 22.08 -1.62
N TYR A 95 -2.39 21.48 -1.19
CA TYR A 95 -1.59 21.90 -0.05
C TYR A 95 -0.10 21.92 -0.43
N PRO A 96 0.37 22.98 -1.14
CA PRO A 96 1.71 23.00 -1.72
C PRO A 96 2.86 22.92 -0.71
N THR A 97 2.60 23.35 0.53
CA THR A 97 3.56 23.37 1.63
C THR A 97 3.56 22.11 2.47
N THR A 98 2.62 21.18 2.25
CA THR A 98 2.45 20.05 3.15
C THR A 98 3.64 19.09 3.07
N LYS A 99 4.12 18.64 4.21
CA LYS A 99 5.06 17.50 4.30
C LYS A 99 4.26 16.22 4.25
N ILE A 100 4.72 15.24 3.49
CA ILE A 100 4.03 13.97 3.26
C ILE A 100 4.86 12.81 3.80
N VAL A 101 4.25 12.00 4.66
CA VAL A 101 4.76 10.66 5.00
C VAL A 101 3.86 9.62 4.34
N CYS A 102 4.46 8.76 3.52
CA CYS A 102 3.77 7.65 2.86
C CYS A 102 3.61 6.49 3.84
N VAL A 103 2.40 5.97 4.04
CA VAL A 103 2.14 4.80 4.90
C VAL A 103 1.39 3.75 4.10
N GLY A 104 1.92 2.54 4.03
CA GLY A 104 1.35 1.47 3.21
C GLY A 104 1.17 0.19 4.00
N PHE A 105 -0.03 -0.38 3.95
CA PHE A 105 -0.39 -1.62 4.63
C PHE A 105 -0.45 -2.79 3.64
N SER A 106 0.27 -3.88 3.89
CA SER A 106 0.27 -5.08 3.05
C SER A 106 0.51 -4.75 1.57
N LEU A 107 -0.44 -5.02 0.66
CA LEU A 107 -0.38 -4.56 -0.74
C LEU A 107 -0.02 -3.08 -0.88
N GLY A 108 -0.60 -2.22 -0.04
CA GLY A 108 -0.28 -0.79 -0.04
C GLY A 108 1.16 -0.50 0.34
N GLY A 109 1.75 -1.33 1.22
CA GLY A 109 3.18 -1.30 1.54
C GLY A 109 4.04 -1.56 0.31
N ASN A 110 3.67 -2.57 -0.48
CA ASN A 110 4.33 -2.87 -1.76
C ASN A 110 4.24 -1.69 -2.73
N LEU A 111 3.05 -1.10 -2.88
CA LEU A 111 2.82 0.03 -3.78
C LEU A 111 3.65 1.26 -3.39
N ILE A 112 3.66 1.66 -2.10
CA ILE A 112 4.46 2.82 -1.70
C ILE A 112 5.96 2.56 -1.83
N THR A 113 6.41 1.34 -1.54
CA THR A 113 7.83 0.97 -1.62
C THR A 113 8.29 0.98 -3.05
N LYS A 114 7.50 0.37 -3.95
CA LYS A 114 7.73 0.42 -5.39
C LYS A 114 7.73 1.86 -5.89
N TYR A 115 6.69 2.63 -5.57
CA TYR A 115 6.58 4.03 -5.97
C TYR A 115 7.84 4.81 -5.60
N LEU A 116 8.26 4.76 -4.33
CA LEU A 116 9.45 5.48 -3.84
C LEU A 116 10.75 5.07 -4.54
N GLY A 117 10.84 3.86 -5.10
CA GLY A 117 12.01 3.36 -5.84
C GLY A 117 11.91 3.44 -7.38
N GLU A 118 10.79 3.89 -7.94
CA GLU A 118 10.63 4.10 -9.40
C GLU A 118 11.44 5.32 -9.85
N LYS A 119 12.50 5.11 -10.64
CA LYS A 119 13.43 6.16 -11.13
C LYS A 119 12.85 7.04 -12.23
N ASP A 120 11.93 6.51 -13.01
CA ASP A 120 11.23 7.19 -14.11
C ASP A 120 10.23 8.25 -13.63
N LYS A 121 10.02 8.34 -12.32
CA LYS A 121 9.04 9.22 -11.70
C LYS A 121 9.73 10.21 -10.75
N LEU A 122 9.67 11.50 -11.11
CA LEU A 122 10.13 12.57 -10.23
C LEU A 122 9.26 12.61 -8.96
N LYS A 123 9.89 12.37 -7.81
CA LYS A 123 9.22 12.43 -6.51
C LYS A 123 9.12 13.86 -6.04
N PRO A 124 7.92 14.32 -5.64
CA PRO A 124 7.79 15.65 -5.07
C PRO A 124 8.62 15.79 -3.79
N ASN A 125 9.28 16.93 -3.63
CA ASN A 125 10.09 17.26 -2.45
C ASN A 125 9.28 17.31 -1.16
N ASN A 126 7.94 17.37 -1.27
CA ASN A 126 7.00 17.26 -0.16
C ASN A 126 7.10 15.91 0.56
N ILE A 127 7.50 14.83 -0.13
CA ILE A 127 7.59 13.51 0.49
C ILE A 127 8.87 13.43 1.31
N ILE A 128 8.72 13.27 2.63
CA ILE A 128 9.85 13.28 3.57
C ILE A 128 10.28 11.87 4.03
N GLY A 129 9.43 10.87 3.81
CA GLY A 129 9.73 9.48 4.13
C GLY A 129 8.56 8.53 3.92
N GLY A 130 8.77 7.25 4.23
CA GLY A 130 7.76 6.21 4.09
C GLY A 130 7.78 5.16 5.20
N ILE A 131 6.64 4.50 5.42
CA ILE A 131 6.48 3.38 6.35
C ILE A 131 5.72 2.26 5.64
N SER A 132 6.41 1.15 5.36
CA SER A 132 5.88 -0.03 4.69
C SER A 132 5.62 -1.15 5.71
N ILE A 133 4.39 -1.63 5.76
CA ILE A 133 3.91 -2.51 6.84
C ILE A 133 3.45 -3.85 6.27
N CYS A 134 3.93 -4.94 6.86
CA CYS A 134 3.49 -6.33 6.65
C CYS A 134 3.30 -6.74 5.19
N GLN A 135 4.26 -6.40 4.34
CA GLN A 135 4.29 -6.84 2.96
C GLN A 135 5.42 -7.85 2.71
N GLY A 136 5.31 -8.61 1.61
CA GLY A 136 6.25 -9.65 1.24
C GLY A 136 7.31 -9.26 0.20
N TYR A 137 7.33 -8.03 -0.31
CA TYR A 137 8.34 -7.43 -1.22
C TYR A 137 8.54 -8.09 -2.60
N CYS A 138 8.41 -9.41 -2.71
CA CYS A 138 8.53 -10.22 -3.91
C CYS A 138 7.24 -11.01 -4.15
N ALA A 139 6.41 -10.56 -5.09
CA ALA A 139 5.15 -11.20 -5.43
C ALA A 139 5.35 -12.59 -6.08
N LEU A 140 6.45 -12.77 -6.83
CA LEU A 140 6.80 -14.05 -7.45
C LEU A 140 6.99 -15.16 -6.41
N GLU A 141 7.86 -14.92 -5.43
CA GLU A 141 8.10 -15.89 -4.35
C GLU A 141 6.93 -15.93 -3.37
N GLY A 142 6.33 -14.78 -3.05
CA GLY A 142 5.20 -14.70 -2.14
C GLY A 142 4.01 -15.53 -2.60
N THR A 143 3.71 -15.49 -3.90
CA THR A 143 2.64 -16.31 -4.49
C THR A 143 2.93 -17.81 -4.36
N LYS A 144 4.15 -18.26 -4.63
CA LYS A 144 4.53 -19.67 -4.48
C LYS A 144 4.34 -20.15 -3.05
N LEU A 145 4.70 -19.32 -2.07
CA LEU A 145 4.57 -19.64 -0.65
C LEU A 145 3.11 -19.60 -0.18
N LEU A 146 2.30 -18.69 -0.70
CA LEU A 146 0.86 -18.60 -0.42
C LEU A 146 0.06 -19.81 -0.90
N LEU A 147 0.52 -20.48 -1.97
CA LEU A 147 -0.10 -21.71 -2.49
C LEU A 147 0.13 -22.93 -1.60
N GLN A 148 1.06 -22.85 -0.65
CA GLN A 148 1.35 -23.93 0.29
C GLN A 148 0.30 -23.98 1.43
N TRP A 149 0.12 -25.15 2.04
CA TRP A 149 -0.92 -25.37 3.04
C TRP A 149 -0.54 -24.95 4.47
N GLN A 150 0.74 -24.66 4.73
CA GLN A 150 1.22 -24.28 6.06
C GLN A 150 0.63 -22.93 6.50
N ASN A 151 0.46 -22.74 7.81
CA ASN A 151 0.03 -21.50 8.46
C ASN A 151 -1.29 -20.92 7.89
N PHE A 152 -2.22 -21.78 7.45
CA PHE A 152 -3.51 -21.36 6.89
C PHE A 152 -3.42 -20.46 5.65
N ARG A 153 -2.27 -20.44 4.95
CA ARG A 153 -2.05 -19.56 3.78
C ARG A 153 -3.09 -19.73 2.68
N ARG A 154 -3.50 -20.97 2.39
CA ARG A 154 -4.58 -21.22 1.41
C ARG A 154 -5.92 -20.62 1.78
N PHE A 155 -6.24 -20.54 3.07
CA PHE A 155 -7.46 -19.87 3.52
C PHE A 155 -7.38 -18.37 3.24
N TYR A 156 -6.27 -17.71 3.59
CA TYR A 156 -6.05 -16.31 3.25
C TYR A 156 -6.06 -16.07 1.74
N LEU A 157 -5.37 -16.92 0.96
CA LEU A 157 -5.36 -16.86 -0.49
C LEU A 157 -6.77 -16.97 -1.07
N TYR A 158 -7.58 -17.90 -0.58
CA TYR A 158 -8.97 -18.06 -0.99
C TYR A 158 -9.78 -16.79 -0.72
N VAL A 159 -9.72 -16.24 0.50
CA VAL A 159 -10.44 -15.00 0.86
C VAL A 159 -10.00 -13.82 -0.01
N MET A 160 -8.69 -13.66 -0.27
CA MET A 160 -8.17 -12.62 -1.16
C MET A 160 -8.67 -12.79 -2.60
N THR A 161 -8.65 -14.03 -3.11
CA THR A 161 -9.12 -14.38 -4.46
C THR A 161 -10.60 -14.04 -4.61
N GLU A 162 -11.43 -14.48 -3.68
CA GLU A 162 -12.87 -14.22 -3.72
C GLU A 162 -13.18 -12.72 -3.56
N ASN A 163 -12.44 -11.99 -2.73
CA ASN A 163 -12.63 -10.55 -2.61
C ASN A 163 -12.31 -9.81 -3.92
N MET A 164 -11.19 -10.14 -4.59
CA MET A 164 -10.85 -9.55 -5.89
C MET A 164 -11.85 -9.95 -6.98
N LYS A 165 -12.21 -11.23 -7.05
CA LYS A 165 -13.21 -11.74 -7.99
C LYS A 165 -14.55 -11.03 -7.81
N ASN A 166 -15.01 -10.86 -6.57
CA ASN A 166 -16.24 -10.13 -6.24
C ASN A 166 -16.19 -8.66 -6.68
N ILE A 167 -15.04 -7.99 -6.63
CA ILE A 167 -14.88 -6.64 -7.17
C ILE A 167 -15.08 -6.65 -8.69
N VAL A 168 -14.43 -7.58 -9.40
CA VAL A 168 -14.56 -7.69 -10.86
C VAL A 168 -16.02 -7.96 -11.25
N LEU A 169 -16.67 -8.93 -10.60
CA LEU A 169 -18.05 -9.33 -10.91
C LEU A 169 -19.08 -8.26 -10.54
N ARG A 170 -18.86 -7.48 -9.48
CA ARG A 170 -19.72 -6.33 -9.12
C ARG A 170 -19.77 -5.31 -10.26
N HIS A 171 -18.63 -5.09 -10.90
CA HIS A 171 -18.47 -4.13 -11.99
C HIS A 171 -18.52 -4.78 -13.38
N ARG A 172 -19.04 -6.01 -13.50
CA ARG A 172 -19.02 -6.81 -14.74
C ARG A 172 -19.60 -6.08 -15.96
N LYS A 173 -20.61 -5.24 -15.77
CA LYS A 173 -21.24 -4.48 -16.86
C LYS A 173 -20.27 -3.55 -17.59
N ILE A 174 -19.20 -3.12 -16.91
CA ILE A 174 -18.18 -2.22 -17.44
C ILE A 174 -16.88 -3.00 -17.69
N LEU A 175 -16.45 -3.84 -16.74
CA LEU A 175 -15.19 -4.56 -16.83
C LEU A 175 -15.23 -5.76 -17.78
N LEU A 176 -16.41 -6.33 -18.02
CA LEU A 176 -16.61 -7.55 -18.82
C LEU A 176 -17.66 -7.34 -19.91
N CYS A 177 -17.86 -6.11 -20.40
CA CYS A 177 -18.69 -5.89 -21.59
C CYS A 177 -18.00 -6.45 -22.84
N ASP A 178 -18.77 -6.73 -23.88
CA ASP A 178 -18.27 -7.37 -25.11
C ASP A 178 -17.07 -6.67 -25.73
N GLU A 179 -17.04 -5.34 -25.69
CA GLU A 179 -15.93 -4.53 -26.21
C GLU A 179 -14.63 -4.76 -25.42
N ILE A 180 -14.70 -4.74 -24.09
CA ILE A 180 -13.56 -4.95 -23.21
C ILE A 180 -13.10 -6.41 -23.25
N CYS A 181 -14.02 -7.37 -23.24
CA CYS A 181 -13.72 -8.78 -23.37
C CYS A 181 -12.99 -9.08 -24.69
N LYS A 182 -13.44 -8.52 -25.82
CA LYS A 182 -12.76 -8.64 -27.11
C LYS A 182 -11.39 -7.95 -27.11
N LYS A 183 -11.30 -6.74 -26.57
CA LYS A 183 -10.06 -5.94 -26.56
C LYS A 183 -8.93 -6.61 -25.80
N TYR A 184 -9.22 -7.18 -24.63
CA TYR A 184 -8.22 -7.79 -23.76
C TYR A 184 -8.26 -9.33 -23.77
N ASN A 185 -9.05 -9.94 -24.65
CA ASN A 185 -9.23 -11.39 -24.72
C ASN A 185 -9.63 -12.02 -23.36
N LEU A 186 -10.60 -11.39 -22.68
CA LEU A 186 -11.10 -11.84 -21.39
C LEU A 186 -12.19 -12.90 -21.58
N SER A 187 -12.21 -13.88 -20.68
CA SER A 187 -13.26 -14.88 -20.57
C SER A 187 -13.90 -14.76 -19.19
N GLU A 188 -15.17 -14.38 -19.13
CA GLU A 188 -15.92 -14.31 -17.87
C GLU A 188 -15.94 -15.68 -17.17
N HIS A 189 -16.01 -16.77 -17.95
CA HIS A 189 -15.93 -18.12 -17.41
C HIS A 189 -14.59 -18.38 -16.70
N GLU A 190 -13.45 -18.03 -17.31
CA GLU A 190 -12.13 -18.18 -16.69
C GLU A 190 -12.06 -17.40 -15.37
N ILE A 191 -12.54 -16.16 -15.35
CA ILE A 191 -12.54 -15.27 -14.17
C ILE A 191 -13.40 -15.85 -13.03
N ILE A 192 -14.60 -16.35 -13.34
CA ILE A 192 -15.48 -16.95 -12.34
C ILE A 192 -14.86 -18.24 -11.79
N SER A 193 -14.27 -19.06 -12.67
CA SER A 193 -13.70 -20.36 -12.33
C SER A 193 -12.36 -20.31 -11.58
N ALA A 194 -11.66 -19.17 -11.61
CA ALA A 194 -10.36 -19.00 -10.96
C ALA A 194 -10.46 -19.28 -9.45
N ALA A 195 -9.80 -20.35 -8.97
CA ALA A 195 -9.83 -20.77 -7.58
C ALA A 195 -8.72 -20.11 -6.74
N THR A 196 -7.71 -19.55 -7.40
CA THR A 196 -6.56 -18.91 -6.76
C THR A 196 -6.28 -17.54 -7.34
N LEU A 197 -5.66 -16.65 -6.54
CA LEU A 197 -5.30 -15.31 -6.98
C LEU A 197 -4.43 -15.32 -8.25
N PRO A 198 -3.47 -16.25 -8.42
CA PRO A 198 -2.70 -16.35 -9.67
C PRO A 198 -3.53 -16.76 -10.88
N GLU A 199 -4.53 -17.63 -10.72
CA GLU A 199 -5.45 -17.96 -11.81
C GLU A 199 -6.30 -16.75 -12.19
N LEU A 200 -6.76 -15.98 -11.19
CA LEU A 200 -7.53 -14.76 -11.42
C LEU A 200 -6.67 -13.68 -12.11
N ASP A 201 -5.43 -13.51 -11.66
CA ASP A 201 -4.48 -12.56 -12.25
C ASP A 201 -4.09 -12.99 -13.67
N GLU A 202 -3.96 -14.28 -13.96
CA GLU A 202 -3.72 -14.80 -15.31
C GLU A 202 -4.93 -14.55 -16.23
N ALA A 203 -6.15 -14.77 -15.73
CA ALA A 203 -7.38 -14.61 -16.50
C ALA A 203 -7.77 -13.14 -16.74
N TYR A 204 -7.42 -12.24 -15.82
CA TYR A 204 -7.85 -10.84 -15.82
C TYR A 204 -6.68 -9.85 -15.77
N THR A 205 -6.00 -9.73 -14.63
CA THR A 205 -5.05 -8.63 -14.35
C THR A 205 -3.92 -8.57 -15.38
N ARG A 206 -3.30 -9.71 -15.69
CA ARG A 206 -2.24 -9.83 -16.69
C ARG A 206 -2.68 -9.32 -18.06
N LYS A 207 -3.87 -9.74 -18.50
CA LYS A 207 -4.42 -9.39 -19.82
C LYS A 207 -4.76 -7.90 -19.90
N VAL A 208 -5.41 -7.35 -18.88
CA VAL A 208 -5.75 -5.92 -18.80
C VAL A 208 -4.50 -5.03 -18.78
N HIS A 209 -3.43 -5.48 -18.11
CA HIS A 209 -2.14 -4.78 -18.11
C HIS A 209 -1.26 -5.08 -19.35
N GLY A 210 -1.71 -5.93 -20.28
CA GLY A 210 -0.97 -6.25 -21.50
C GLY A 210 0.35 -7.01 -21.28
N MET A 211 0.47 -7.72 -20.16
CA MET A 211 1.68 -8.49 -19.82
C MET A 211 1.68 -9.85 -20.52
N ASN A 212 2.85 -10.33 -20.95
CA ASN A 212 2.94 -11.59 -21.72
C ASN A 212 2.75 -12.83 -20.84
N SER A 213 3.11 -12.75 -19.56
CA SER A 213 2.98 -13.86 -18.61
C SER A 213 2.66 -13.38 -17.20
N ILE A 214 2.11 -14.26 -16.36
CA ILE A 214 1.92 -13.98 -14.93
C ILE A 214 3.24 -13.69 -14.22
N SER A 215 4.31 -14.36 -14.65
CA SER A 215 5.66 -14.14 -14.10
C SER A 215 6.14 -12.71 -14.38
N GLU A 216 5.89 -12.20 -15.59
CA GLU A 216 6.19 -10.81 -15.95
C GLU A 216 5.37 -9.83 -15.11
N LEU A 217 4.06 -10.08 -14.94
CA LEU A 217 3.19 -9.26 -14.07
C LEU A 217 3.74 -9.20 -12.64
N TYR A 218 4.09 -10.33 -12.05
CA TYR A 218 4.60 -10.38 -10.68
C TYR A 218 5.99 -9.79 -10.53
N LYS A 219 6.87 -9.97 -11.53
CA LYS A 219 8.17 -9.29 -11.55
C LYS A 219 7.98 -7.77 -11.59
N TRP A 220 7.12 -7.27 -12.46
CA TRP A 220 6.78 -5.85 -12.55
C TRP A 220 6.14 -5.31 -11.25
N SER A 221 5.35 -6.14 -10.57
CA SER A 221 4.63 -5.75 -9.35
C SER A 221 5.51 -5.80 -8.09
N SER A 222 6.61 -6.56 -8.09
CA SER A 222 7.43 -6.77 -6.89
C SER A 222 8.27 -5.54 -6.55
N SER A 223 8.05 -4.95 -5.38
CA SER A 223 8.81 -3.78 -4.89
C SER A 223 10.30 -4.07 -4.64
N VAL A 224 10.69 -5.34 -4.43
CA VAL A 224 12.09 -5.75 -4.24
C VAL A 224 13.01 -5.25 -5.37
N ASN A 225 12.49 -5.15 -6.59
CA ASN A 225 13.25 -4.70 -7.77
C ASN A 225 13.56 -3.19 -7.76
N TYR A 226 13.00 -2.44 -6.81
CA TYR A 226 13.07 -0.98 -6.74
C TYR A 226 13.70 -0.49 -5.42
N LEU A 227 13.96 -1.39 -4.45
CA LEU A 227 14.47 -1.05 -3.12
C LEU A 227 15.78 -0.26 -3.15
N GLU A 228 16.71 -0.65 -4.02
CA GLU A 228 18.02 0.01 -4.14
C GLU A 228 17.93 1.46 -4.61
N ASN A 229 16.82 1.85 -5.23
CA ASN A 229 16.63 3.20 -5.74
C ASN A 229 15.97 4.13 -4.71
N ILE A 230 15.57 3.63 -3.54
CA ILE A 230 14.92 4.45 -2.52
C ILE A 230 15.97 5.34 -1.85
N GLU A 231 15.85 6.66 -2.03
CA GLU A 231 16.75 7.67 -1.45
C GLU A 231 16.18 8.33 -0.19
N LEU A 232 14.85 8.34 -0.05
CA LEU A 232 14.17 8.89 1.11
C LEU A 232 14.26 7.93 2.32
N PRO A 233 14.18 8.44 3.56
CA PRO A 233 14.03 7.60 4.74
C PRO A 233 12.81 6.69 4.64
N ILE A 234 12.99 5.38 4.84
CA ILE A 234 11.90 4.41 4.84
C ILE A 234 12.02 3.41 5.98
N ILE A 235 10.88 3.09 6.59
CA ILE A 235 10.77 2.17 7.71
C ILE A 235 9.95 0.97 7.28
N PHE A 236 10.47 -0.23 7.49
CA PHE A 236 9.82 -1.49 7.18
C PHE A 236 9.39 -2.17 8.48
N ILE A 237 8.13 -2.55 8.60
CA ILE A 237 7.58 -3.22 9.79
C ILE A 237 6.99 -4.57 9.38
N ASN A 238 7.41 -5.65 10.02
CA ASN A 238 6.87 -6.99 9.83
C ASN A 238 6.74 -7.72 11.17
N ALA A 239 5.94 -8.79 11.21
CA ALA A 239 5.82 -9.69 12.36
C ALA A 239 6.28 -11.10 11.98
N LYS A 240 6.95 -11.80 12.90
CA LYS A 240 7.41 -13.18 12.69
C LYS A 240 6.27 -14.19 12.59
N ASP A 241 5.15 -13.92 13.24
CA ASP A 241 3.96 -14.76 13.24
C ASP A 241 2.96 -14.40 12.12
N ASP A 242 3.36 -13.58 11.14
CA ASP A 242 2.52 -13.24 9.99
C ASP A 242 2.17 -14.51 9.17
N PRO A 243 0.88 -14.89 9.07
CA PRO A 243 0.48 -16.09 8.35
C PRO A 243 0.66 -15.97 6.83
N ILE A 244 0.66 -14.75 6.29
CA ILE A 244 0.73 -14.43 4.86
C ILE A 244 2.17 -14.18 4.41
N VAL A 245 2.99 -13.55 5.27
CA VAL A 245 4.37 -13.15 4.95
C VAL A 245 5.39 -14.01 5.71
N PRO A 246 5.82 -15.15 5.14
CA PRO A 246 6.83 -15.98 5.76
C PRO A 246 8.24 -15.39 5.70
N GLU A 247 9.12 -15.88 6.58
CA GLU A 247 10.49 -15.42 6.75
C GLU A 247 11.33 -15.26 5.46
N PRO A 248 11.28 -16.14 4.45
CA PRO A 248 12.06 -15.96 3.22
C PRO A 248 11.74 -14.66 2.47
N LEU A 249 10.55 -14.09 2.65
CA LEU A 249 10.15 -12.82 2.05
C LEU A 249 10.74 -11.61 2.78
N LEU A 250 11.22 -11.77 4.01
CA LEU A 250 11.75 -10.70 4.85
C LEU A 250 13.24 -10.44 4.61
N GLU A 251 13.96 -11.44 4.09
CA GLU A 251 15.41 -11.36 3.88
C GLU A 251 15.87 -10.17 3.02
N PRO A 252 15.16 -9.77 1.93
CA PRO A 252 15.57 -8.62 1.13
C PRO A 252 15.65 -7.31 1.95
N VAL A 253 14.65 -7.02 2.79
CA VAL A 253 14.65 -5.80 3.61
C VAL A 253 15.54 -5.89 4.83
N ARG A 254 15.75 -7.09 5.39
CA ARG A 254 16.75 -7.34 6.43
C ARG A 254 18.15 -7.03 5.92
N ARG A 255 18.47 -7.43 4.68
CA ARG A 255 19.76 -7.13 4.03
C ARG A 255 19.89 -5.63 3.74
N LEU A 256 18.90 -5.06 3.05
CA LEU A 256 18.88 -3.64 2.71
C LEU A 256 19.12 -2.76 3.94
N SER A 257 18.45 -3.08 5.06
CA SER A 257 18.54 -2.27 6.28
C SER A 257 19.88 -2.37 7.02
N LYS A 258 20.71 -3.37 6.70
CA LYS A 258 22.10 -3.45 7.19
C LYS A 258 23.05 -2.61 6.33
N GLU A 259 22.73 -2.44 5.05
CA GLU A 259 23.60 -1.81 4.06
C GLU A 259 23.30 -0.32 3.89
N LYS A 260 22.01 0.06 3.90
CA LYS A 260 21.55 1.43 3.67
C LYS A 260 21.26 2.19 4.95
N LYS A 261 21.76 3.42 5.03
CA LYS A 261 21.60 4.30 6.20
C LYS A 261 20.22 4.97 6.27
N ASN A 262 19.50 5.06 5.16
CA ASN A 262 18.17 5.66 5.08
C ASN A 262 17.04 4.64 5.29
N THR A 263 17.35 3.44 5.77
CA THR A 263 16.39 2.36 5.95
C THR A 263 16.39 1.88 7.39
N CYS A 264 15.21 1.63 7.94
CA CYS A 264 15.04 1.00 9.25
C CYS A 264 14.14 -0.23 9.10
N TYR A 265 14.50 -1.33 9.76
CA TYR A 265 13.68 -2.54 9.79
C TYR A 265 13.29 -2.86 11.23
N ILE A 266 11.98 -3.00 11.45
CA ILE A 266 11.38 -3.35 12.73
C ILE A 266 10.67 -4.69 12.54
N GLU A 267 11.12 -5.68 13.31
CA GLU A 267 10.52 -7.02 13.31
C GLU A 267 10.03 -7.34 14.72
N THR A 268 8.73 -7.57 14.85
CA THR A 268 8.12 -8.00 16.11
C THR A 268 7.98 -9.52 16.16
N SER A 269 8.04 -10.12 17.35
CA SER A 269 7.76 -11.55 17.51
C SER A 269 6.30 -11.88 17.22
N HIS A 270 5.38 -10.98 17.56
CA HIS A 270 3.94 -11.15 17.37
C HIS A 270 3.31 -9.89 16.77
N GLY A 271 2.25 -10.10 16.00
CA GLY A 271 1.50 -9.04 15.34
C GLY A 271 0.50 -9.57 14.30
N GLY A 272 0.66 -10.82 13.87
CA GLY A 272 -0.09 -11.37 12.75
C GLY A 272 0.12 -10.52 11.48
N HIS A 273 -0.81 -10.59 10.53
CA HIS A 273 -0.64 -9.84 9.29
C HIS A 273 -0.81 -8.33 9.46
N LEU A 274 -1.85 -7.87 10.16
CA LEU A 274 -2.12 -6.44 10.42
C LEU A 274 -2.80 -6.24 11.79
N GLY A 275 -2.66 -7.22 12.69
CA GLY A 275 -3.43 -7.27 13.94
C GLY A 275 -2.81 -6.42 15.03
N TYR A 276 -1.56 -6.71 15.40
CA TYR A 276 -0.79 -5.99 16.43
C TYR A 276 -1.59 -5.64 17.71
N TYR A 277 -2.54 -6.51 18.06
CA TYR A 277 -3.41 -6.31 19.21
C TYR A 277 -2.62 -6.45 20.50
N GLU A 278 -2.92 -5.59 21.47
CA GLU A 278 -2.27 -5.57 22.78
C GLU A 278 -3.29 -5.32 23.87
N GLY A 279 -2.95 -5.78 25.08
CA GLY A 279 -3.76 -5.59 26.27
C GLY A 279 -5.12 -6.30 26.19
N GLY A 280 -5.89 -6.14 27.25
CA GLY A 280 -7.23 -6.72 27.35
C GLY A 280 -7.24 -8.17 27.82
N LEU A 281 -7.98 -8.46 28.89
CA LEU A 281 -8.22 -9.82 29.35
C LEU A 281 -9.32 -10.52 28.51
N LEU A 282 -10.33 -9.75 28.07
CA LEU A 282 -11.48 -10.24 27.30
C LEU A 282 -11.61 -9.61 25.91
N TYR A 283 -11.24 -8.33 25.77
CA TYR A 283 -11.25 -7.60 24.50
C TYR A 283 -9.94 -6.84 24.34
N PRO A 284 -9.28 -6.91 23.17
CA PRO A 284 -8.04 -6.19 22.94
C PRO A 284 -8.26 -4.68 22.98
N ASN A 285 -7.19 -3.92 23.23
CA ASN A 285 -7.26 -2.47 23.11
C ASN A 285 -7.66 -2.08 21.67
N PRO A 286 -8.59 -1.12 21.49
CA PRO A 286 -9.05 -0.73 20.16
C PRO A 286 -7.95 -0.05 19.34
N VAL A 287 -7.03 0.66 20.02
CA VAL A 287 -5.82 1.23 19.41
C VAL A 287 -4.69 0.23 19.59
N THR A 288 -4.22 -0.33 18.48
CA THR A 288 -3.21 -1.39 18.44
C THR A 288 -1.81 -0.85 18.72
N TRP A 289 -0.84 -1.74 18.93
CA TRP A 289 0.58 -1.37 18.96
C TRP A 289 0.98 -0.62 17.68
N LEU A 290 0.51 -1.13 16.54
CA LEU A 290 0.84 -0.60 15.22
C LEU A 290 0.35 0.83 15.09
N ASP A 291 -0.91 1.12 15.47
CA ASP A 291 -1.46 2.48 15.38
C ASP A 291 -0.61 3.51 16.14
N ARG A 292 -0.21 3.18 17.38
CA ARG A 292 0.62 4.06 18.21
C ARG A 292 2.02 4.20 17.66
N SER A 293 2.63 3.09 17.25
CA SER A 293 3.97 3.08 16.66
C SER A 293 4.03 3.88 15.38
N LEU A 294 3.03 3.76 14.49
CA LEU A 294 2.99 4.52 13.24
C LEU A 294 2.95 6.03 13.48
N VAL A 295 2.12 6.51 14.42
CA VAL A 295 2.09 7.93 14.78
C VAL A 295 3.44 8.40 15.33
N ALA A 296 4.09 7.62 16.19
CA ALA A 296 5.41 7.94 16.72
C ALA A 296 6.49 7.98 15.62
N LEU A 297 6.45 7.02 14.69
CA LEU A 297 7.40 6.91 13.58
C LEU A 297 7.20 8.02 12.54
N VAL A 298 5.96 8.44 12.27
CA VAL A 298 5.67 9.64 11.45
C VAL A 298 6.29 10.88 12.09
N GLY A 299 6.13 11.04 13.41
CA GLY A 299 6.79 12.13 14.16
C GLY A 299 8.31 12.07 14.08
N ALA A 300 8.91 10.87 14.19
CA ALA A 300 10.35 10.69 14.08
C ALA A 300 10.88 11.05 12.68
N LEU A 301 10.17 10.68 11.62
CA LEU A 301 10.53 11.05 10.24
C LEU A 301 10.46 12.58 10.03
N MET A 302 9.47 13.24 10.64
CA MET A 302 9.36 14.69 10.62
C MET A 302 10.55 15.36 11.32
N LEU A 303 10.87 14.92 12.55
CA LEU A 303 12.01 15.46 13.30
C LEU A 303 13.34 15.25 12.56
N HIS A 304 13.53 14.08 11.95
CA HIS A 304 14.71 13.81 11.14
C HIS A 304 14.82 14.74 9.93
N HIS A 305 13.70 15.00 9.24
CA HIS A 305 13.66 15.93 8.12
C HIS A 305 14.02 17.37 8.54
N ASP A 306 13.46 17.84 9.67
CA ASP A 306 13.69 19.19 10.17
C ASP A 306 15.14 19.38 10.64
N ASP A 307 15.71 18.39 11.34
CA ASP A 307 17.13 18.38 11.72
C ASP A 307 18.06 18.46 10.49
N LYS A 308 17.75 17.72 9.41
CA LYS A 308 18.52 17.75 8.17
C LYS A 308 18.48 19.13 7.50
N ILE A 309 17.32 19.79 7.48
CA ILE A 309 17.17 21.16 6.96
C ILE A 309 17.99 22.15 7.79
N LEU A 310 17.91 22.07 9.12
CA LEU A 310 18.66 22.94 10.02
C LEU A 310 20.17 22.80 9.82
N LYS A 311 20.68 21.57 9.74
CA LYS A 311 22.11 21.30 9.49
C LYS A 311 22.59 21.85 8.14
N THR A 312 21.76 21.70 7.10
CA THR A 312 22.09 22.21 5.76
C THR A 312 22.13 23.75 5.72
N ARG A 313 21.23 24.42 6.45
CA ARG A 313 21.24 25.89 6.60
C ARG A 313 22.48 26.36 7.34
N SER A 314 22.82 25.74 8.47
CA SER A 314 24.02 26.10 9.25
C SER A 314 25.32 25.92 8.46
N SER A 315 25.38 24.95 7.53
CA SER A 315 26.56 24.75 6.67
C SER A 315 26.65 25.73 5.50
N LEU A 316 25.57 26.41 5.13
CA LEU A 316 25.56 27.44 4.08
C LEU A 316 25.89 28.83 4.64
N GLU A 317 25.70 29.03 5.95
CA GLU A 317 25.97 30.28 6.67
C GLU A 317 27.40 30.35 7.27
N ALA A 318 28.15 29.24 7.24
CA ALA A 318 29.53 29.13 7.72
C ALA A 318 30.54 29.12 6.55
#